data_AF-A0A7Z9BRZ9-F1
#
_entry.id   AF-A0A7Z9BRZ9-F1
#
_cell.length_a   1.000
_cell.length_b   1.000
_cell.length_c   1.000
_cell.angle_alpha   90.00
_cell.angle_beta   90.00
_cell.angle_gamma   90.00
#
_symmetry.space_group_name_H-M   'P 1'
#
loop_
_entity.id
_entity.type
_entity.pdbx_description
1 polymer ?
#
loop_
_entity_poly.entity_id
_entity_poly.type
_entity_poly.pdbx_seq_one_letter_code
_entity_poly.pdbx_strand_id
1 'polypeptide(L)'
;MTKVVGRVSRYTSLRLKTGEEKYFGSVSVTTTQEYSFYTNGILCDKFLIEPEVFVIFELDHPQDKSEPEAINIELVTDSDLETLSKCAQSNEKSVWELFFNTSLYRAISNDEKNDEKKDTLIKLCFLKLKLLNLLYKSEAKKKIDLLKSIPDILYLESTELCKELEQLETEDYSELYNDIPIRVYIESKSLRNKLKDLMASRILTTEAYWNIYDQIYQECTETEKIEETEEIVDEVSIYIKYRPEQEQNTLIHELPNNLKGEPKIFQSFKPKVQVDFIWDSFKANSTSEWDQLSNKAKIYSLYRAFEEKVCITDLIKKISQDDDALISFAVKLFSHKKESFEEIHKSLLTLIIRAC
;
A
#
# COMPACT_ATOMS: atom_id res chain seq x y z
N MET A 1 40.16 15.71 9.16
CA MET A 1 40.57 14.60 8.28
C MET A 1 39.29 14.02 7.66
N THR A 2 39.37 13.24 6.58
CA THR A 2 38.17 12.65 5.95
C THR A 2 37.75 11.42 6.74
N LYS A 3 36.55 11.45 7.31
CA LYS A 3 35.95 10.29 7.99
C LYS A 3 35.37 9.31 6.97
N VAL A 4 35.56 8.01 7.20
CA VAL A 4 35.15 6.89 6.34
C VAL A 4 34.28 5.93 7.15
N VAL A 5 33.31 5.27 6.52
CA VAL A 5 32.53 4.18 7.11
C VAL A 5 33.10 2.86 6.60
N GLY A 6 33.29 1.90 7.50
CA GLY A 6 33.69 0.54 7.14
C GLY A 6 33.08 -0.49 8.08
N ARG A 7 33.17 -1.75 7.67
CA ARG A 7 32.74 -2.90 8.46
C ARG A 7 33.95 -3.54 9.11
N VAL A 8 33.90 -3.82 10.39
CA VAL A 8 34.95 -4.57 11.09
C VAL A 8 35.00 -5.98 10.50
N SER A 9 36.06 -6.31 9.76
CA SER A 9 36.25 -7.65 9.21
C SER A 9 36.91 -8.60 10.19
N ARG A 10 37.76 -8.06 11.07
CA ARG A 10 38.44 -8.84 12.10
C ARG A 10 38.72 -7.98 13.32
N TYR A 11 38.57 -8.57 14.50
CA TYR A 11 39.06 -8.01 15.76
C TYR A 11 39.58 -9.15 16.64
N THR A 12 40.85 -9.08 17.06
CA THR A 12 41.50 -10.16 17.81
C THR A 12 42.57 -9.65 18.78
N SER A 13 42.87 -10.42 19.82
CA SER A 13 43.70 -10.01 20.97
C SER A 13 45.14 -10.52 20.98
N LEU A 14 45.56 -11.35 20.01
CA LEU A 14 46.79 -12.13 20.16
C LEU A 14 47.97 -11.66 19.28
N ARG A 15 48.92 -10.93 19.89
CA ARG A 15 50.32 -10.92 19.42
C ARG A 15 51.08 -12.08 20.07
N LEU A 16 51.15 -13.21 19.36
CA LEU A 16 51.84 -14.45 19.77
C LEU A 16 53.32 -14.28 20.22
N LYS A 17 53.97 -13.14 19.92
CA LYS A 17 55.39 -12.91 20.22
C LYS A 17 55.67 -12.19 21.54
N THR A 18 54.71 -11.47 22.14
CA THR A 18 54.99 -10.58 23.29
C THR A 18 54.15 -10.85 24.54
N GLY A 19 53.10 -11.66 24.45
CA GLY A 19 52.22 -11.95 25.60
C GLY A 19 51.38 -10.77 26.11
N GLU A 20 51.47 -9.60 25.45
CA GLU A 20 50.61 -8.44 25.72
C GLU A 20 49.29 -8.56 24.96
N GLU A 21 48.16 -8.34 25.64
CA GLU A 21 46.84 -8.15 25.01
C GLU A 21 46.81 -6.83 24.25
N LYS A 22 47.34 -6.83 23.03
CA LYS A 22 47.15 -5.74 22.06
C LYS A 22 46.10 -6.16 21.07
N TYR A 23 44.90 -5.62 21.21
CA TYR A 23 43.83 -5.87 20.27
C TYR A 23 44.11 -5.10 18.97
N PHE A 24 44.13 -5.83 17.87
CA PHE A 24 44.23 -5.26 16.54
C PHE A 24 43.15 -5.85 15.65
N GLY A 25 42.78 -5.11 14.64
CA GLY A 25 41.73 -5.49 13.74
C GLY A 25 41.91 -4.89 12.36
N SER A 26 40.92 -5.14 11.53
CA SER A 26 40.80 -4.58 10.19
C SER A 26 39.38 -4.11 9.96
N VAL A 27 39.25 -2.97 9.30
CA VAL A 27 37.99 -2.44 8.80
C VAL A 27 38.01 -2.51 7.28
N SER A 28 37.06 -3.22 6.70
CA SER A 28 36.84 -3.24 5.26
C SER A 28 36.01 -2.03 4.89
N VAL A 29 36.55 -1.19 4.01
CA VAL A 29 35.74 -0.18 3.32
C VAL A 29 35.07 -0.83 2.13
N THR A 30 35.81 -1.65 1.38
CA THR A 30 35.30 -2.46 0.26
C THR A 30 35.65 -3.93 0.43
N THR A 31 35.13 -4.79 -0.46
CA THR A 31 35.55 -6.22 -0.51
C THR A 31 37.05 -6.44 -0.71
N THR A 32 37.78 -5.45 -1.24
CA THR A 32 39.22 -5.55 -1.55
C THR A 32 40.09 -4.57 -0.77
N GLN A 33 39.49 -3.63 -0.05
CA GLN A 33 40.18 -2.54 0.63
C GLN A 33 39.93 -2.63 2.13
N GLU A 34 40.98 -2.99 2.86
CA GLU A 34 40.97 -3.09 4.31
C GLU A 34 42.03 -2.18 4.92
N TYR A 35 41.69 -1.60 6.07
CA TYR A 35 42.60 -0.77 6.84
C TYR A 35 42.80 -1.38 8.21
N SER A 36 44.07 -1.54 8.58
CA SER A 36 44.41 -2.05 9.90
C SER A 36 44.13 -0.99 10.97
N PHE A 37 43.74 -1.45 12.16
CA PHE A 37 43.60 -0.61 13.33
C PHE A 37 44.08 -1.28 14.60
N TYR A 38 44.37 -0.46 15.60
CA TYR A 38 44.82 -0.89 16.91
C TYR A 38 43.89 -0.36 17.99
N THR A 39 43.92 -0.98 19.18
CA THR A 39 43.06 -0.60 20.31
C THR A 39 43.12 0.90 20.64
N ASN A 40 44.30 1.51 20.51
CA ASN A 40 44.52 2.93 20.81
C ASN A 40 43.79 3.87 19.84
N GLY A 41 43.37 3.36 18.68
CA GLY A 41 42.56 4.11 17.72
C GLY A 41 41.07 4.03 18.02
N ILE A 42 40.60 3.21 18.96
CA ILE A 42 39.17 3.03 19.27
C ILE A 42 38.74 4.08 20.31
N LEU A 43 37.75 4.90 19.95
CA LEU A 43 37.21 5.97 20.80
C LEU A 43 35.95 5.55 21.57
N CYS A 44 35.32 4.44 21.17
CA CYS A 44 34.13 3.88 21.82
C CYS A 44 34.47 2.71 22.77
N ASP A 45 33.45 2.08 23.35
CA ASP A 45 33.66 0.87 24.14
C ASP A 45 34.19 -0.27 23.24
N LYS A 46 35.45 -0.64 23.47
CA LYS A 46 36.16 -1.70 22.73
C LYS A 46 35.45 -3.06 22.76
N PHE A 47 34.61 -3.32 23.76
CA PHE A 47 33.84 -4.57 23.85
C PHE A 47 32.67 -4.62 22.85
N LEU A 48 32.27 -3.47 22.29
CA LEU A 48 31.25 -3.39 21.24
C LEU A 48 31.82 -3.54 19.83
N ILE A 49 33.15 -3.56 19.69
CA ILE A 49 33.83 -3.75 18.42
C ILE A 49 33.94 -5.26 18.16
N GLU A 50 32.99 -5.78 17.40
CA GLU A 50 32.94 -7.18 16.98
C GLU A 50 33.02 -7.32 15.45
N PRO A 51 33.41 -8.48 14.90
CA PRO A 51 33.27 -8.70 13.46
C PRO A 51 31.85 -8.39 12.99
N GLU A 52 31.72 -7.86 11.78
CA GLU A 52 30.48 -7.43 11.14
C GLU A 52 29.86 -6.11 11.65
N VAL A 53 30.36 -5.50 12.73
CA VAL A 53 29.86 -4.18 13.15
C VAL A 53 30.40 -3.06 12.26
N PHE A 54 29.60 -2.01 12.09
CA PHE A 54 29.98 -0.84 11.31
C PHE A 54 30.61 0.23 12.21
N VAL A 55 31.68 0.85 11.71
CA VAL A 55 32.43 1.89 12.41
C VAL A 55 32.68 3.08 11.49
N ILE A 56 32.77 4.27 12.09
CA ILE A 56 33.35 5.44 11.44
C ILE A 56 34.78 5.60 11.93
N PHE A 57 35.68 5.95 11.03
CA PHE A 57 37.08 6.15 11.35
C PHE A 57 37.71 7.18 10.41
N GLU A 58 38.90 7.65 10.75
CA GLU A 58 39.72 8.50 9.89
C GLU A 58 40.93 7.69 9.38
N LEU A 59 41.40 8.02 8.18
CA LEU A 59 42.62 7.45 7.63
C LEU A 59 43.81 8.32 8.00
N ASP A 60 44.77 7.74 8.72
CA ASP A 60 46.07 8.36 8.98
C ASP A 60 47.16 7.65 8.18
N HIS A 61 48.16 8.41 7.72
CA HIS A 61 49.35 7.89 7.04
C HIS A 61 50.57 8.12 7.94
N PRO A 62 50.90 7.17 8.84
CA PRO A 62 52.12 7.26 9.62
C PRO A 62 53.34 7.34 8.69
N GLN A 63 54.28 8.24 8.99
CA GLN A 63 55.46 8.50 8.14
C GLN A 63 56.31 7.25 7.85
N ASP A 64 56.19 6.21 8.68
CA ASP A 64 56.96 4.96 8.60
C ASP A 64 56.19 3.78 7.98
N LYS A 65 54.98 3.99 7.45
CA LYS A 65 54.14 2.91 6.89
C LYS A 65 53.77 3.16 5.43
N SER A 66 53.74 2.08 4.66
CA SER A 66 53.36 2.09 3.25
C SER A 66 51.85 2.18 3.01
N GLU A 67 51.05 1.88 4.03
CA GLU A 67 49.59 1.85 3.96
C GLU A 67 48.99 2.70 5.09
N PRO A 68 47.88 3.40 4.84
CA PRO A 68 47.17 4.10 5.89
C PRO A 68 46.53 3.16 6.90
N GLU A 69 46.32 3.68 8.09
CA GLU A 69 45.67 2.98 9.18
C GLU A 69 44.36 3.67 9.56
N ALA A 70 43.41 2.88 10.04
CA ALA A 70 42.16 3.39 10.58
C ALA A 70 42.39 3.85 12.03
N ILE A 71 42.16 5.13 12.28
CA ILE A 71 42.25 5.79 13.58
C ILE A 71 40.92 6.45 13.94
N ASN A 72 40.78 6.90 15.18
CA ASN A 72 39.55 7.58 15.66
C ASN A 72 38.27 6.76 15.37
N ILE A 73 38.33 5.47 15.67
CA ILE A 73 37.29 4.47 15.39
C ILE A 73 36.17 4.61 16.41
N GLU A 74 35.02 5.00 15.92
CA GLU A 74 33.79 5.14 16.66
C GLU A 74 32.81 4.09 16.14
N LEU A 75 32.12 3.41 17.07
CA LEU A 75 30.98 2.57 16.70
C LEU A 75 29.93 3.47 16.08
N VAL A 76 29.40 3.06 14.94
CA VAL A 76 28.28 3.79 14.38
C VAL A 76 27.07 3.59 15.26
N THR A 77 26.67 4.65 15.96
CA THR A 77 25.40 4.69 16.68
C THR A 77 24.29 5.17 15.76
N ASP A 78 23.11 4.56 15.92
CA ASP A 78 21.96 4.52 15.00
C ASP A 78 21.23 5.85 14.65
N SER A 79 21.86 7.00 14.84
CA SER A 79 21.16 8.29 14.77
C SER A 79 21.92 9.43 14.10
N ASP A 80 23.17 9.23 13.67
CA ASP A 80 23.95 10.34 13.09
C ASP A 80 23.73 10.45 11.56
N LEU A 81 23.14 11.58 11.15
CA LEU A 81 22.96 11.97 9.75
C LEU A 81 24.29 11.98 8.99
N GLU A 82 25.40 12.30 9.65
CA GLU A 82 26.73 12.26 9.04
C GLU A 82 27.08 10.84 8.57
N THR A 83 26.69 9.83 9.35
CA THR A 83 26.93 8.42 9.02
C THR A 83 26.05 7.96 7.87
N LEU A 84 24.75 8.26 7.94
CA LEU A 84 23.80 7.95 6.87
C LEU A 84 24.24 8.58 5.54
N SER A 85 24.76 9.81 5.58
CA SER A 85 25.28 10.50 4.41
C SER A 85 26.44 9.75 3.76
N LYS A 86 27.40 9.27 4.55
CA LYS A 86 28.51 8.45 4.05
C LYS A 86 28.04 7.12 3.49
N CYS A 87 27.03 6.50 4.11
CA CYS A 87 26.46 5.24 3.63
C CYS A 87 25.71 5.41 2.30
N ALA A 88 24.97 6.51 2.14
CA ALA A 88 24.31 6.86 0.88
C ALA A 88 25.30 7.06 -0.27
N GLN A 89 26.52 7.53 0.03
CA GLN A 89 27.60 7.75 -0.95
C GLN A 89 28.41 6.49 -1.26
N SER A 90 28.33 5.45 -0.42
CA SER A 90 29.13 4.23 -0.59
C SER A 90 28.59 3.36 -1.73
N ASN A 91 29.49 2.74 -2.49
CA ASN A 91 29.13 1.75 -3.53
C ASN A 91 29.10 0.31 -3.00
N GLU A 92 29.43 0.13 -1.71
CA GLU A 92 29.64 -1.18 -1.14
C GLU A 92 28.33 -1.81 -0.69
N LYS A 93 28.10 -3.02 -1.20
CA LYS A 93 26.83 -3.74 -1.07
C LYS A 93 26.42 -3.91 0.39
N SER A 94 27.36 -4.36 1.24
CA SER A 94 27.12 -4.58 2.67
C SER A 94 26.82 -3.30 3.44
N VAL A 95 27.50 -2.20 3.12
CA VAL A 95 27.28 -0.87 3.72
C VAL A 95 25.90 -0.33 3.34
N TRP A 96 25.48 -0.57 2.11
CA TRP A 96 24.21 -0.07 1.64
C TRP A 96 23.01 -0.93 2.08
N GLU A 97 22.98 -2.22 1.73
CA GLU A 97 21.78 -3.06 1.88
C GLU A 97 21.43 -3.33 3.35
N LEU A 98 22.43 -3.48 4.21
CA LEU A 98 22.21 -3.83 5.62
C LEU A 98 22.18 -2.59 6.50
N PHE A 99 23.14 -1.69 6.30
CA PHE A 99 23.36 -0.61 7.25
C PHE A 99 22.53 0.64 6.94
N PHE A 100 22.45 1.07 5.69
CA PHE A 100 21.66 2.28 5.37
C PHE A 100 20.18 2.09 5.68
N ASN A 101 19.58 0.99 5.23
CA ASN A 101 18.14 0.74 5.44
C ASN A 101 17.78 0.68 6.93
N THR A 102 18.57 -0.07 7.71
CA THR A 102 18.38 -0.18 9.17
C THR A 102 18.54 1.18 9.85
N SER A 103 19.55 1.95 9.46
CA SER A 103 19.84 3.26 10.04
C SER A 103 18.82 4.32 9.62
N LEU A 104 18.29 4.23 8.40
CA LEU A 104 17.23 5.12 7.90
C LEU A 104 15.98 4.96 8.76
N TYR A 105 15.57 3.71 8.99
CA TYR A 105 14.41 3.40 9.85
C TYR A 105 14.61 3.96 11.27
N ARG A 106 15.76 3.67 11.89
CA ARG A 106 16.08 4.15 13.24
C ARG A 106 16.16 5.69 13.32
N ALA A 107 16.71 6.34 12.30
CA ALA A 107 16.81 7.79 12.26
C ALA A 107 15.42 8.47 12.24
N ILE A 108 14.43 7.85 11.60
CA ILE A 108 13.05 8.32 11.58
C ILE A 108 12.37 8.05 12.92
N SER A 109 12.44 6.82 13.45
CA SER A 109 11.75 6.44 14.69
C SER A 109 12.17 7.26 15.90
N ASN A 110 13.40 7.78 15.91
CA ASN A 110 13.93 8.54 17.04
C ASN A 110 13.46 10.01 17.08
N ASP A 111 12.91 10.57 15.98
CA ASP A 111 12.54 11.99 15.94
C ASP A 111 11.54 12.31 14.80
N GLU A 112 10.34 11.73 14.86
CA GLU A 112 9.30 11.87 13.82
C GLU A 112 8.79 13.30 13.60
N LYS A 113 9.12 14.25 14.49
CA LYS A 113 8.62 15.64 14.45
C LYS A 113 9.64 16.64 13.90
N ASN A 114 10.80 16.17 13.45
CA ASN A 114 11.87 17.03 12.96
C ASN A 114 11.89 17.09 11.43
N ASP A 115 11.19 18.08 10.87
CA ASP A 115 11.02 18.22 9.41
C ASP A 115 12.35 18.44 8.68
N GLU A 116 13.31 19.17 9.28
CA GLU A 116 14.64 19.38 8.70
C GLU A 116 15.43 18.05 8.59
N LYS A 117 15.25 17.17 9.58
CA LYS A 117 15.82 15.82 9.55
C LYS A 117 15.18 14.98 8.45
N LYS A 118 13.85 14.99 8.32
CA LYS A 118 13.13 14.26 7.26
C LYS A 118 13.59 14.68 5.86
N ASP A 119 13.68 15.99 5.60
CA ASP A 119 14.19 16.54 4.35
C ASP A 119 15.60 16.03 4.03
N THR A 120 16.45 15.95 5.05
CA THR A 120 17.80 15.42 4.90
C THR A 120 17.78 13.93 4.56
N LEU A 121 16.96 13.13 5.23
CA LEU A 121 16.81 11.70 4.96
C LEU A 121 16.27 11.43 3.55
N ILE A 122 15.30 12.23 3.09
CA ILE A 122 14.75 12.18 1.72
C ILE A 122 15.86 12.45 0.70
N LYS A 123 16.67 13.50 0.91
CA LYS A 123 17.83 13.82 0.05
C LYS A 123 18.84 12.67 -0.01
N LEU A 124 19.08 11.99 1.10
CA LEU A 124 19.97 10.82 1.15
C LEU A 124 19.41 9.62 0.39
N CYS A 125 18.11 9.36 0.49
CA CYS A 125 17.44 8.33 -0.31
C CYS A 125 17.61 8.61 -1.81
N PHE A 126 17.41 9.86 -2.25
CA PHE A 126 17.64 10.26 -3.63
C PHE A 126 19.08 10.15 -4.08
N LEU A 127 20.02 10.57 -3.23
CA LEU A 127 21.43 10.45 -3.51
C LEU A 127 21.78 8.99 -3.82
N LYS A 128 21.24 8.07 -3.03
CA LYS A 128 21.45 6.65 -3.30
C LYS A 128 20.73 6.17 -4.55
N LEU A 129 19.44 6.48 -4.73
CA LEU A 129 18.70 6.07 -5.94
C LEU A 129 19.45 6.48 -7.22
N LYS A 130 19.98 7.70 -7.26
CA LYS A 130 20.83 8.19 -8.36
C LYS A 130 22.10 7.38 -8.52
N LEU A 131 22.79 7.08 -7.42
CA LEU A 131 24.01 6.28 -7.43
C LEU A 131 23.76 4.85 -7.97
N LEU A 132 22.67 4.21 -7.54
CA LEU A 132 22.27 2.89 -8.03
C LEU A 132 21.94 2.93 -9.54
N ASN A 133 21.21 3.95 -10.00
CA ASN A 133 20.91 4.14 -11.42
C ASN A 133 22.17 4.34 -12.28
N LEU A 134 23.19 5.01 -11.75
CA LEU A 134 24.46 5.25 -12.46
C LEU A 134 25.33 3.99 -12.55
N LEU A 135 25.45 3.26 -11.44
CA LEU A 135 26.37 2.13 -11.32
C LEU A 135 25.80 0.83 -11.86
N TYR A 136 24.48 0.65 -11.77
CA TYR A 136 23.82 -0.62 -12.02
C TYR A 136 22.63 -0.46 -12.98
N LYS A 137 22.87 0.15 -14.15
CA LYS A 137 21.86 0.32 -15.22
C LYS A 137 21.12 -0.98 -15.61
N SER A 138 21.68 -2.15 -15.29
CA SER A 138 21.08 -3.46 -15.54
C SER A 138 20.55 -4.19 -14.29
N GLU A 139 20.64 -3.60 -13.08
CA GLU A 139 20.18 -4.23 -11.84
C GLU A 139 19.00 -3.45 -11.24
N ALA A 140 17.88 -3.43 -11.97
CA ALA A 140 16.60 -2.86 -11.51
C ALA A 140 16.22 -3.35 -10.10
N LYS A 141 16.54 -4.63 -9.80
CA LYS A 141 16.35 -5.25 -8.49
C LYS A 141 16.91 -4.44 -7.31
N LYS A 142 18.11 -3.84 -7.44
CA LYS A 142 18.69 -3.05 -6.33
C LYS A 142 17.95 -1.73 -6.09
N LYS A 143 17.43 -1.12 -7.15
CA LYS A 143 16.58 0.07 -7.05
C LYS A 143 15.29 -0.30 -6.33
N ILE A 144 14.67 -1.41 -6.73
CA ILE A 144 13.45 -1.93 -6.12
C ILE A 144 13.67 -2.26 -4.64
N ASP A 145 14.76 -2.96 -4.29
CA ASP A 145 15.10 -3.30 -2.89
C ASP A 145 15.27 -2.04 -2.03
N LEU A 146 15.86 -0.96 -2.56
CA LEU A 146 15.90 0.33 -1.87
C LEU A 146 14.48 0.90 -1.68
N LEU A 147 13.68 1.01 -2.75
CA LEU A 147 12.33 1.57 -2.65
C LEU A 147 11.47 0.80 -1.63
N LYS A 148 11.56 -0.54 -1.57
CA LYS A 148 10.90 -1.37 -0.54
C LYS A 148 11.27 -0.99 0.89
N SER A 149 12.50 -0.53 1.09
CA SER A 149 13.05 -0.25 2.42
C SER A 149 12.83 1.18 2.91
N ILE A 150 12.36 2.08 2.05
CA ILE A 150 12.10 3.47 2.43
C ILE A 150 10.87 3.52 3.33
N PRO A 151 10.97 4.10 4.54
CA PRO A 151 9.82 4.16 5.45
C PRO A 151 8.70 5.07 4.92
N ASP A 152 7.47 4.65 5.16
CA ASP A 152 6.23 5.23 4.62
C ASP A 152 6.15 6.74 4.81
N ILE A 153 6.55 7.23 5.98
CA ILE A 153 6.52 8.65 6.30
C ILE A 153 7.36 9.49 5.33
N LEU A 154 8.48 8.97 4.80
CA LEU A 154 9.27 9.73 3.83
C LEU A 154 8.59 9.82 2.47
N TYR A 155 7.81 8.81 2.07
CA TYR A 155 7.01 8.88 0.85
C TYR A 155 5.93 9.95 0.97
N LEU A 156 5.22 10.00 2.09
CA LEU A 156 4.16 10.97 2.33
C LEU A 156 4.67 12.42 2.38
N GLU A 157 5.92 12.61 2.82
CA GLU A 157 6.55 13.92 2.93
C GLU A 157 7.26 14.34 1.62
N SER A 158 7.42 13.42 0.64
CA SER A 158 8.14 13.69 -0.60
C SER A 158 7.35 13.31 -1.85
N THR A 159 6.78 14.32 -2.50
CA THR A 159 6.18 14.16 -3.84
C THR A 159 7.17 13.63 -4.87
N GLU A 160 8.46 13.88 -4.71
CA GLU A 160 9.51 13.38 -5.58
C GLU A 160 9.71 11.87 -5.39
N LEU A 161 9.68 11.35 -4.15
CA LEU A 161 9.83 9.91 -3.91
C LEU A 161 8.63 9.15 -4.44
N CYS A 162 7.43 9.73 -4.31
CA CYS A 162 6.24 9.20 -4.96
C CYS A 162 6.40 9.15 -6.49
N LYS A 163 6.97 10.19 -7.12
CA LYS A 163 7.25 10.19 -8.56
C LYS A 163 8.21 9.09 -8.99
N GLU A 164 9.19 8.72 -8.15
CA GLU A 164 10.07 7.57 -8.46
C GLU A 164 9.28 6.25 -8.53
N LEU A 165 8.27 6.06 -7.68
CA LEU A 165 7.36 4.91 -7.76
C LEU A 165 6.47 4.99 -9.01
N GLU A 166 5.95 6.17 -9.33
CA GLU A 166 5.10 6.40 -10.50
C GLU A 166 5.83 6.20 -11.84
N GLN A 167 7.15 6.39 -11.85
CA GLN A 167 7.99 6.23 -13.04
C GLN A 167 8.47 4.79 -13.27
N LEU A 168 8.23 3.87 -12.33
CA LEU A 168 8.58 2.46 -12.51
C LEU A 168 7.86 1.86 -13.72
N GLU A 169 8.58 1.06 -14.50
CA GLU A 169 7.97 0.24 -15.55
C GLU A 169 7.09 -0.86 -14.94
N THR A 170 6.19 -1.43 -15.74
CA THR A 170 5.20 -2.41 -15.25
C THR A 170 5.86 -3.63 -14.61
N GLU A 171 6.97 -4.10 -15.18
CA GLU A 171 7.77 -5.21 -14.67
C GLU A 171 8.32 -4.90 -13.28
N ASP A 172 9.02 -3.78 -13.11
CA ASP A 172 9.59 -3.36 -11.82
C ASP A 172 8.51 -3.10 -10.78
N TYR A 173 7.40 -2.48 -11.19
CA TYR A 173 6.27 -2.20 -10.33
C TYR A 173 5.59 -3.48 -9.84
N SER A 174 5.55 -4.53 -10.66
CA SER A 174 4.99 -5.83 -10.28
C SER A 174 5.77 -6.52 -9.16
N GLU A 175 7.06 -6.21 -9.01
CA GLU A 175 7.87 -6.71 -7.90
C GLU A 175 7.65 -5.92 -6.60
N LEU A 176 7.04 -4.72 -6.67
CA LEU A 176 7.00 -3.75 -5.57
C LEU A 176 5.60 -3.48 -5.01
N TYR A 177 4.53 -3.67 -5.78
CA TYR A 177 3.20 -3.14 -5.41
C TYR A 177 2.70 -3.56 -4.02
N ASN A 178 3.02 -4.77 -3.55
CA ASN A 178 2.61 -5.24 -2.21
C ASN A 178 3.41 -4.61 -1.06
N ASP A 179 4.57 -4.03 -1.36
CA ASP A 179 5.44 -3.36 -0.38
C ASP A 179 5.19 -1.84 -0.35
N ILE A 180 4.40 -1.30 -1.28
CA ILE A 180 4.04 0.13 -1.28
C ILE A 180 3.00 0.38 -0.18
N PRO A 181 3.23 1.33 0.73
CA PRO A 181 2.29 1.62 1.80
C PRO A 181 0.94 2.10 1.27
N ILE A 182 -0.15 1.64 1.91
CA ILE A 182 -1.53 1.99 1.51
C ILE A 182 -1.74 3.50 1.45
N ARG A 183 -1.13 4.26 2.38
CA ARG A 183 -1.22 5.73 2.38
C ARG A 183 -0.65 6.37 1.13
N VAL A 184 0.37 5.78 0.50
CA VAL A 184 0.94 6.31 -0.74
C VAL A 184 -0.02 6.07 -1.91
N TYR A 185 -0.79 4.98 -1.90
CA TYR A 185 -1.86 4.74 -2.87
C TYR A 185 -3.04 5.71 -2.74
N ILE A 186 -3.35 6.16 -1.53
CA ILE A 186 -4.37 7.18 -1.28
C ILE A 186 -3.96 8.48 -1.99
N GLU A 187 -2.71 8.91 -1.80
CA GLU A 187 -2.19 10.17 -2.35
C GLU A 187 -1.90 10.13 -3.86
N SER A 188 -1.70 8.95 -4.46
CA SER A 188 -1.32 8.83 -5.88
C SER A 188 -2.31 8.00 -6.70
N LYS A 189 -3.14 8.71 -7.46
CA LYS A 189 -3.96 8.14 -8.53
C LYS A 189 -3.14 7.42 -9.61
N SER A 190 -1.92 7.89 -9.87
CA SER A 190 -1.02 7.28 -10.86
C SER A 190 -0.64 5.85 -10.44
N LEU A 191 -0.33 5.64 -9.16
CA LEU A 191 -0.04 4.31 -8.62
C LEU A 191 -1.27 3.40 -8.65
N ARG A 192 -2.47 3.92 -8.34
CA ARG A 192 -3.72 3.16 -8.47
C ARG A 192 -4.00 2.73 -9.92
N ASN A 193 -3.73 3.61 -10.89
CA ASN A 193 -3.84 3.25 -12.31
C ASN A 193 -2.87 2.13 -12.69
N LYS A 194 -1.64 2.11 -12.14
CA LYS A 194 -0.72 0.99 -12.38
C LYS A 194 -1.21 -0.35 -11.81
N LEU A 195 -1.90 -0.35 -10.65
CA LEU A 195 -2.55 -1.58 -10.15
C LEU A 195 -3.55 -2.14 -11.16
N LYS A 196 -4.32 -1.25 -11.80
CA LYS A 196 -5.27 -1.62 -12.85
C LYS A 196 -4.54 -2.18 -14.08
N ASP A 197 -3.38 -1.63 -14.45
CA ASP A 197 -2.56 -2.15 -15.55
C ASP A 197 -1.97 -3.53 -15.22
N LEU A 198 -1.54 -3.78 -13.98
CA LEU A 198 -1.12 -5.10 -13.52
C LEU A 198 -2.25 -6.13 -13.57
N MET A 199 -3.46 -5.73 -13.15
CA MET A 199 -4.64 -6.59 -13.23
C MET A 199 -5.01 -6.88 -14.69
N ALA A 200 -5.00 -5.87 -15.56
CA ALA A 200 -5.27 -6.05 -16.99
C ALA A 200 -4.25 -6.99 -17.67
N SER A 201 -3.00 -6.92 -17.22
CA SER A 201 -1.90 -7.78 -17.66
C SER A 201 -1.92 -9.18 -17.01
N ARG A 202 -2.88 -9.46 -16.13
CA ARG A 202 -3.02 -10.72 -15.37
C ARG A 202 -1.81 -11.06 -14.48
N ILE A 203 -1.01 -10.05 -14.14
CA ILE A 203 0.08 -10.16 -13.17
C ILE A 203 -0.51 -10.10 -11.76
N LEU A 204 -1.47 -9.19 -11.55
CA LEU A 204 -2.26 -9.07 -10.33
C LEU A 204 -3.59 -9.81 -10.51
N THR A 205 -3.98 -10.64 -9.55
CA THR A 205 -5.30 -11.29 -9.57
C THR A 205 -6.39 -10.25 -9.28
N THR A 206 -7.60 -10.49 -9.77
CA THR A 206 -8.74 -9.61 -9.52
C THR A 206 -9.05 -9.51 -8.02
N GLU A 207 -8.96 -10.62 -7.28
CA GLU A 207 -9.09 -10.65 -5.83
C GLU A 207 -8.04 -9.77 -5.13
N ALA A 208 -6.75 -9.91 -5.48
CA ALA A 208 -5.68 -9.11 -4.88
C ALA A 208 -5.84 -7.62 -5.18
N TYR A 209 -6.24 -7.27 -6.41
CA TYR A 209 -6.56 -5.89 -6.80
C TYR A 209 -7.65 -5.29 -5.91
N TRP A 210 -8.75 -6.02 -5.69
CA TRP A 210 -9.83 -5.52 -4.86
C TRP A 210 -9.48 -5.47 -3.37
N ASN A 211 -8.67 -6.40 -2.88
CA ASN A 211 -8.17 -6.36 -1.51
C ASN A 211 -7.31 -5.11 -1.25
N ILE A 212 -6.52 -4.66 -2.22
CA ILE A 212 -5.76 -3.40 -2.10
C ILE A 212 -6.73 -2.22 -2.10
N TYR A 213 -7.70 -2.18 -3.01
CA TYR A 213 -8.71 -1.11 -3.04
C TYR A 213 -9.56 -1.04 -1.76
N ASP A 214 -9.84 -2.18 -1.13
CA ASP A 214 -10.56 -2.25 0.14
C ASP A 214 -9.72 -1.67 1.29
N GLN A 215 -8.42 -1.98 1.33
CA GLN A 215 -7.49 -1.37 2.29
C GLN A 215 -7.37 0.14 2.11
N ILE A 216 -7.29 0.62 0.85
CA ILE A 216 -7.29 2.06 0.54
C ILE A 216 -8.58 2.71 1.06
N TYR A 217 -9.75 2.12 0.78
CA TYR A 217 -11.05 2.64 1.22
C TYR A 217 -11.17 2.67 2.75
N GLN A 218 -10.75 1.60 3.43
CA GLN A 218 -10.74 1.52 4.89
C GLN A 218 -9.85 2.60 5.51
N GLU A 219 -8.61 2.72 5.06
CA GLU A 219 -7.67 3.73 5.58
C GLU A 219 -8.19 5.15 5.33
N CYS A 220 -8.78 5.46 4.17
CA CYS A 220 -9.42 6.75 3.92
C CYS A 220 -10.58 7.02 4.90
N THR A 221 -11.40 6.01 5.17
CA THR A 221 -12.54 6.13 6.09
C THR A 221 -12.07 6.34 7.53
N GLU A 222 -11.08 5.56 7.98
CA GLU A 222 -10.51 5.63 9.33
C GLU A 222 -9.77 6.94 9.60
N THR A 223 -9.17 7.52 8.56
CA THR A 223 -8.46 8.81 8.63
C THR A 223 -9.32 10.03 8.27
N GLU A 224 -10.64 9.84 8.10
CA GLU A 224 -11.62 10.88 7.78
C GLU A 224 -11.28 11.69 6.49
N LYS A 225 -10.63 11.04 5.53
CA LYS A 225 -10.28 11.58 4.21
C LYS A 225 -11.48 11.50 3.26
N ILE A 226 -12.42 12.43 3.42
CA ILE A 226 -13.72 12.41 2.73
C ILE A 226 -13.55 12.50 1.21
N GLU A 227 -12.72 13.41 0.70
CA GLU A 227 -12.55 13.64 -0.74
C GLU A 227 -11.94 12.41 -1.43
N GLU A 228 -10.94 11.80 -0.81
CA GLU A 228 -10.29 10.59 -1.30
C GLU A 228 -11.21 9.38 -1.20
N THR A 229 -12.02 9.27 -0.14
CA THR A 229 -13.05 8.24 -0.02
C THR A 229 -14.03 8.34 -1.19
N GLU A 230 -14.54 9.55 -1.49
CA GLU A 230 -15.43 9.77 -2.62
C GLU A 230 -14.79 9.40 -3.97
N GLU A 231 -13.51 9.76 -4.16
CA GLU A 231 -12.76 9.41 -5.37
C GLU A 231 -12.64 7.89 -5.55
N ILE A 232 -12.29 7.16 -4.48
CA ILE A 232 -12.18 5.69 -4.54
C ILE A 232 -13.54 5.06 -4.85
N VAL A 233 -14.60 5.53 -4.21
CA VAL A 233 -15.97 5.09 -4.48
C VAL A 233 -16.35 5.34 -5.94
N ASP A 234 -15.97 6.50 -6.50
CA ASP A 234 -16.20 6.81 -7.91
C ASP A 234 -15.38 5.94 -8.87
N GLU A 235 -14.11 5.69 -8.59
CA GLU A 235 -13.26 4.81 -9.38
C GLU A 235 -13.84 3.38 -9.47
N VAL A 236 -14.23 2.82 -8.33
CA VAL A 236 -14.84 1.48 -8.24
C VAL A 236 -16.19 1.46 -8.96
N SER A 237 -17.04 2.48 -8.72
CA SER A 237 -18.35 2.61 -9.35
C SER A 237 -18.27 2.69 -10.87
N ILE A 238 -17.35 3.50 -11.40
CA ILE A 238 -17.08 3.63 -12.83
C ILE A 238 -16.62 2.30 -13.41
N TYR A 239 -15.70 1.61 -12.73
CA TYR A 239 -15.21 0.31 -13.18
C TYR A 239 -16.35 -0.71 -13.32
N ILE A 240 -17.25 -0.78 -12.34
CA ILE A 240 -18.41 -1.70 -12.35
C ILE A 240 -19.39 -1.31 -13.46
N LYS A 241 -19.77 -0.03 -13.54
CA LYS A 241 -20.85 0.47 -14.39
C LYS A 241 -20.70 0.12 -15.88
N TYR A 242 -19.47 0.14 -16.38
CA TYR A 242 -19.18 -0.12 -17.81
C TYR A 242 -19.00 -1.61 -18.15
N ARG A 243 -19.05 -2.50 -17.16
CA ARG A 243 -18.92 -3.96 -17.37
C ARG A 243 -20.22 -4.59 -17.91
N PRO A 244 -20.13 -5.66 -18.72
CA PRO A 244 -21.26 -6.52 -19.07
C PRO A 244 -21.95 -7.12 -17.83
N GLU A 245 -23.24 -7.49 -17.95
CA GLU A 245 -24.00 -8.05 -16.82
C GLU A 245 -23.35 -9.34 -16.26
N GLN A 246 -22.87 -10.21 -17.15
CA GLN A 246 -22.23 -11.47 -16.77
C GLN A 246 -20.95 -11.24 -15.94
N GLU A 247 -20.13 -10.25 -16.32
CA GLU A 247 -18.92 -9.91 -15.57
C GLU A 247 -19.24 -9.26 -14.22
N GLN A 248 -20.27 -8.41 -14.18
CA GLN A 248 -20.75 -7.83 -12.93
C GLN A 248 -21.24 -8.89 -11.93
N ASN A 249 -21.90 -9.95 -12.42
CA ASN A 249 -22.33 -11.08 -11.58
C ASN A 249 -21.15 -11.84 -10.97
N THR A 250 -20.02 -11.98 -11.66
CA THR A 250 -18.82 -12.55 -11.05
C THR A 250 -18.22 -11.57 -10.04
N LEU A 251 -18.09 -10.30 -10.44
CA LEU A 251 -17.43 -9.26 -9.67
C LEU A 251 -18.08 -8.98 -8.30
N ILE A 252 -19.41 -9.02 -8.20
CA ILE A 252 -20.11 -8.77 -6.93
C ILE A 252 -19.77 -9.81 -5.85
N HIS A 253 -19.35 -11.01 -6.26
CA HIS A 253 -18.88 -12.04 -5.33
C HIS A 253 -17.40 -11.91 -4.98
N GLU A 254 -16.58 -11.31 -5.84
CA GLU A 254 -15.15 -11.07 -5.63
C GLU A 254 -14.88 -9.79 -4.81
N LEU A 255 -15.81 -8.83 -4.81
CA LEU A 255 -15.63 -7.59 -4.05
C LEU A 255 -15.62 -7.84 -2.53
N PRO A 256 -14.67 -7.24 -1.81
CA PRO A 256 -14.65 -7.18 -0.35
C PRO A 256 -15.90 -6.53 0.24
N ASN A 257 -16.20 -6.86 1.50
CA ASN A 257 -17.46 -6.47 2.13
C ASN A 257 -17.59 -4.96 2.35
N ASN A 258 -16.51 -4.23 2.63
CA ASN A 258 -16.62 -2.77 2.86
C ASN A 258 -16.97 -2.06 1.55
N LEU A 259 -16.23 -2.35 0.47
CA LEU A 259 -16.56 -1.83 -0.86
C LEU A 259 -17.97 -2.25 -1.33
N LYS A 260 -18.40 -3.48 -1.02
CA LYS A 260 -19.73 -3.98 -1.40
C LYS A 260 -20.86 -3.33 -0.61
N GLY A 261 -20.62 -3.02 0.66
CA GLY A 261 -21.59 -2.37 1.55
C GLY A 261 -21.78 -0.88 1.25
N GLU A 262 -20.86 -0.27 0.51
CA GLU A 262 -20.96 1.13 0.07
C GLU A 262 -22.14 1.32 -0.90
N PRO A 263 -23.17 2.12 -0.53
CA PRO A 263 -24.38 2.28 -1.33
C PRO A 263 -24.12 2.70 -2.79
N LYS A 264 -23.17 3.63 -3.01
CA LYS A 264 -22.89 4.13 -4.37
C LYS A 264 -22.23 3.06 -5.27
N ILE A 265 -21.39 2.20 -4.68
CA ILE A 265 -20.79 1.05 -5.38
C ILE A 265 -21.88 0.03 -5.69
N PHE A 266 -22.69 -0.37 -4.70
CA PHE A 266 -23.76 -1.35 -4.90
C PHE A 266 -24.79 -0.89 -5.95
N GLN A 267 -25.14 0.39 -5.93
CA GLN A 267 -26.06 0.97 -6.92
C GLN A 267 -25.47 1.07 -8.33
N SER A 268 -24.15 0.96 -8.50
CA SER A 268 -23.49 0.99 -9.81
C SER A 268 -23.62 -0.32 -10.58
N PHE A 269 -23.98 -1.41 -9.91
CA PHE A 269 -24.32 -2.67 -10.57
C PHE A 269 -25.59 -2.54 -11.42
N LYS A 270 -25.75 -3.38 -12.43
CA LYS A 270 -27.00 -3.45 -13.19
C LYS A 270 -28.14 -3.91 -12.29
N PRO A 271 -29.38 -3.45 -12.54
CA PRO A 271 -30.52 -3.77 -11.69
C PRO A 271 -30.70 -5.25 -11.41
N LYS A 272 -30.56 -6.10 -12.43
CA LYS A 272 -30.69 -7.54 -12.28
C LYS A 272 -29.61 -8.15 -11.39
N VAL A 273 -28.36 -7.70 -11.50
CA VAL A 273 -27.25 -8.14 -10.65
C VAL A 273 -27.50 -7.78 -9.19
N GLN A 274 -27.97 -6.54 -8.93
CA GLN A 274 -28.35 -6.11 -7.58
C GLN A 274 -29.40 -7.06 -6.98
N VAL A 275 -30.50 -7.30 -7.72
CA VAL A 275 -31.58 -8.19 -7.27
C VAL A 275 -31.09 -9.61 -7.07
N ASP A 276 -30.33 -10.17 -8.01
CA ASP A 276 -29.84 -11.54 -7.95
C ASP A 276 -28.94 -11.76 -6.73
N PHE A 277 -28.10 -10.78 -6.39
CA PHE A 277 -27.20 -10.85 -5.24
C PHE A 277 -27.94 -10.82 -3.90
N ILE A 278 -28.88 -9.88 -3.72
CA ILE A 278 -29.62 -9.75 -2.46
C ILE A 278 -30.88 -10.63 -2.40
N TRP A 279 -31.16 -11.47 -3.39
CA TRP A 279 -32.49 -12.08 -3.50
C TRP A 279 -32.87 -12.94 -2.30
N ASP A 280 -31.92 -13.71 -1.78
CA ASP A 280 -32.16 -14.59 -0.64
C ASP A 280 -32.37 -13.80 0.66
N SER A 281 -31.61 -12.72 0.88
CA SER A 281 -31.82 -11.81 2.02
C SER A 281 -33.10 -11.00 1.85
N PHE A 282 -33.44 -10.57 0.64
CA PHE A 282 -34.68 -9.87 0.32
C PHE A 282 -35.93 -10.71 0.63
N LYS A 283 -35.91 -12.00 0.31
CA LYS A 283 -37.00 -12.93 0.67
C LYS A 283 -37.17 -13.06 2.18
N ALA A 284 -36.09 -12.99 2.95
CA ALA A 284 -36.12 -13.09 4.41
C ALA A 284 -36.52 -11.76 5.07
N ASN A 285 -36.02 -10.64 4.56
CA ASN A 285 -36.28 -9.30 5.09
C ASN A 285 -36.28 -8.23 3.98
N SER A 286 -37.38 -8.15 3.23
CA SER A 286 -37.51 -7.20 2.13
C SER A 286 -37.39 -5.74 2.56
N THR A 287 -37.65 -5.41 3.83
CA THR A 287 -37.62 -4.03 4.32
C THR A 287 -36.23 -3.46 4.60
N SER A 288 -35.23 -4.30 4.92
CA SER A 288 -33.85 -3.86 5.12
C SER A 288 -33.11 -3.68 3.80
N GLU A 289 -33.42 -4.53 2.82
CA GLU A 289 -32.74 -4.52 1.53
C GLU A 289 -33.29 -3.46 0.57
N TRP A 290 -34.53 -3.01 0.77
CA TRP A 290 -35.20 -2.07 -0.15
C TRP A 290 -34.40 -0.78 -0.36
N ASP A 291 -33.85 -0.21 0.71
CA ASP A 291 -33.18 1.09 0.68
C ASP A 291 -31.81 1.04 -0.02
N GLN A 292 -31.23 -0.17 -0.15
CA GLN A 292 -29.95 -0.38 -0.84
C GLN A 292 -30.13 -0.42 -2.37
N LEU A 293 -31.31 -0.84 -2.83
CA LEU A 293 -31.59 -1.03 -4.25
C LEU A 293 -31.76 0.29 -5.01
N SER A 294 -31.20 0.34 -6.21
CA SER A 294 -31.53 1.41 -7.18
C SER A 294 -33.02 1.35 -7.56
N ASN A 295 -33.61 2.48 -7.98
CA ASN A 295 -35.03 2.54 -8.39
C ASN A 295 -35.39 1.52 -9.47
N LYS A 296 -34.47 1.22 -10.39
CA LYS A 296 -34.68 0.17 -11.40
C LYS A 296 -34.63 -1.23 -10.78
N ALA A 297 -33.72 -1.48 -9.84
CA ALA A 297 -33.61 -2.77 -9.16
C ALA A 297 -34.81 -3.04 -8.23
N LYS A 298 -35.35 -2.00 -7.59
CA LYS A 298 -36.63 -2.05 -6.88
C LYS A 298 -37.76 -2.58 -7.77
N ILE A 299 -37.91 -2.03 -8.98
CA ILE A 299 -38.90 -2.51 -9.96
C ILE A 299 -38.65 -3.99 -10.33
N TYR A 300 -37.41 -4.38 -10.63
CA TYR A 300 -37.06 -5.77 -10.93
C TYR A 300 -37.37 -6.72 -9.76
N SER A 301 -37.10 -6.29 -8.52
CA SER A 301 -37.38 -7.07 -7.31
C SER A 301 -38.87 -7.32 -7.14
N LEU A 302 -39.71 -6.32 -7.42
CA LEU A 302 -41.17 -6.47 -7.39
C LEU A 302 -41.67 -7.46 -8.45
N TYR A 303 -41.12 -7.40 -9.67
CA TYR A 303 -41.43 -8.39 -10.72
C TYR A 303 -41.00 -9.81 -10.33
N ARG A 304 -39.79 -9.97 -9.80
CA ARG A 304 -39.29 -11.28 -9.38
C ARG A 304 -40.07 -11.83 -8.18
N ALA A 305 -40.45 -10.97 -7.23
CA ALA A 305 -41.28 -11.34 -6.08
C ALA A 305 -42.67 -11.82 -6.54
N PHE A 306 -43.22 -11.16 -7.55
CA PHE A 306 -44.46 -11.56 -8.21
C PHE A 306 -44.32 -12.95 -8.87
N GLU A 307 -43.28 -13.16 -9.69
CA GLU A 307 -43.06 -14.41 -10.42
C GLU A 307 -42.81 -15.60 -9.48
N GLU A 308 -42.01 -15.38 -8.43
CA GLU A 308 -41.66 -16.40 -7.43
C GLU A 308 -42.67 -16.51 -6.27
N LYS A 309 -43.75 -15.71 -6.28
CA LYS A 309 -44.80 -15.67 -5.24
C LYS A 309 -44.26 -15.39 -3.83
N VAL A 310 -43.29 -14.48 -3.71
CA VAL A 310 -42.70 -14.05 -2.44
C VAL A 310 -43.66 -13.07 -1.74
N CYS A 311 -43.92 -13.29 -0.45
CA CYS A 311 -44.75 -12.39 0.36
C CYS A 311 -43.99 -11.10 0.69
N ILE A 312 -44.42 -9.98 0.10
CA ILE A 312 -43.82 -8.64 0.31
C ILE A 312 -44.75 -7.69 1.09
N THR A 313 -45.68 -8.24 1.88
CA THR A 313 -46.70 -7.45 2.58
C THR A 313 -46.09 -6.44 3.55
N ASP A 314 -45.01 -6.79 4.24
CA ASP A 314 -44.39 -5.89 5.22
C ASP A 314 -43.58 -4.78 4.54
N LEU A 315 -43.01 -5.06 3.37
CA LEU A 315 -42.43 -4.04 2.50
C LEU A 315 -43.50 -3.03 2.06
N ILE A 316 -44.62 -3.52 1.56
CA ILE A 316 -45.75 -2.67 1.11
C ILE A 316 -46.27 -1.76 2.23
N LYS A 317 -46.34 -2.25 3.48
CA LYS A 317 -46.80 -1.45 4.63
C LYS A 317 -45.83 -0.31 4.99
N LYS A 318 -44.55 -0.46 4.68
CA LYS A 318 -43.49 0.47 5.08
C LYS A 318 -43.17 1.52 4.00
N ILE A 319 -43.34 1.18 2.72
CA ILE A 319 -43.06 2.08 1.60
C ILE A 319 -44.04 3.26 1.59
N SER A 320 -43.51 4.47 1.35
CA SER A 320 -44.32 5.69 1.17
C SER A 320 -45.23 5.59 -0.07
N GLN A 321 -46.40 6.24 -0.02
CA GLN A 321 -47.34 6.29 -1.14
C GLN A 321 -46.75 7.01 -2.38
N ASP A 322 -45.65 7.75 -2.19
CA ASP A 322 -44.93 8.50 -3.24
C ASP A 322 -43.72 7.73 -3.82
N ASP A 323 -43.55 6.43 -3.56
CA ASP A 323 -42.42 5.67 -4.11
C ASP A 323 -42.61 5.39 -5.61
N ASP A 324 -41.87 6.16 -6.43
CA ASP A 324 -41.84 6.08 -7.89
C ASP A 324 -41.65 4.65 -8.44
N ALA A 325 -40.88 3.80 -7.76
CA ALA A 325 -40.65 2.43 -8.20
C ALA A 325 -41.93 1.58 -8.08
N LEU A 326 -42.68 1.78 -7.00
CA LEU A 326 -43.95 1.10 -6.73
C LEU A 326 -45.05 1.59 -7.67
N ILE A 327 -45.12 2.90 -7.93
CA ILE A 327 -46.03 3.50 -8.92
C ILE A 327 -45.71 2.97 -10.32
N SER A 328 -44.43 2.96 -10.72
CA SER A 328 -44.00 2.46 -12.03
C SER A 328 -44.31 0.98 -12.22
N PHE A 329 -44.11 0.16 -11.19
CA PHE A 329 -44.47 -1.25 -11.19
C PHE A 329 -45.99 -1.45 -11.34
N ALA A 330 -46.80 -0.74 -10.56
CA ALA A 330 -48.25 -0.81 -10.64
C ALA A 330 -48.73 -0.46 -12.06
N VAL A 331 -48.31 0.68 -12.61
CA VAL A 331 -48.70 1.12 -13.97
C VAL A 331 -48.34 0.08 -15.05
N LYS A 332 -47.16 -0.52 -14.97
CA LYS A 332 -46.74 -1.55 -15.94
C LYS A 332 -47.43 -2.91 -15.73
N LEU A 333 -47.82 -3.26 -14.52
CA LEU A 333 -48.55 -4.48 -14.26
C LEU A 333 -49.97 -4.39 -14.84
N PHE A 334 -50.65 -3.25 -14.67
CA PHE A 334 -51.99 -3.01 -15.23
C PHE A 334 -52.01 -2.88 -16.76
N SER A 335 -50.87 -2.63 -17.42
CA SER A 335 -50.77 -2.61 -18.88
C SER A 335 -50.51 -4.00 -19.49
N HIS A 336 -50.17 -5.01 -18.68
CA HIS A 336 -50.01 -6.39 -19.14
C HIS A 336 -51.35 -7.16 -19.11
N LYS A 337 -51.98 -7.32 -20.29
CA LYS A 337 -53.18 -8.15 -20.50
C LYS A 337 -52.87 -9.66 -20.42
N LYS A 338 -52.61 -10.21 -19.24
CA LYS A 338 -52.72 -11.66 -19.01
C LYS A 338 -53.76 -11.93 -17.92
N GLU A 339 -54.61 -12.93 -18.16
CA GLU A 339 -55.78 -13.25 -17.33
C GLU A 339 -55.42 -13.93 -15.99
N SER A 340 -54.19 -14.40 -15.80
CA SER A 340 -53.73 -15.12 -14.60
C SER A 340 -53.44 -14.23 -13.37
N PHE A 341 -54.09 -13.06 -13.25
CA PHE A 341 -53.62 -11.95 -12.39
C PHE A 341 -54.62 -11.50 -11.30
N GLU A 342 -55.70 -12.23 -11.05
CA GLU A 342 -56.82 -11.71 -10.22
C GLU A 342 -56.48 -11.47 -8.73
N GLU A 343 -55.73 -12.38 -8.08
CA GLU A 343 -55.36 -12.22 -6.66
C GLU A 343 -54.32 -11.13 -6.40
N ILE A 344 -53.41 -10.93 -7.36
CA ILE A 344 -52.34 -9.94 -7.23
C ILE A 344 -52.83 -8.54 -7.63
N HIS A 345 -53.75 -8.46 -8.60
CA HIS A 345 -54.53 -7.25 -8.83
C HIS A 345 -55.28 -6.82 -7.57
N LYS A 346 -55.89 -7.73 -6.78
CA LYS A 346 -56.55 -7.38 -5.52
C LYS A 346 -55.59 -6.79 -4.47
N SER A 347 -54.40 -7.37 -4.31
CA SER A 347 -53.41 -6.87 -3.35
C SER A 347 -52.85 -5.49 -3.74
N LEU A 348 -52.63 -5.26 -5.05
CA LEU A 348 -52.20 -3.96 -5.59
C LEU A 348 -53.32 -2.91 -5.66
N LEU A 349 -54.56 -3.30 -5.94
CA LEU A 349 -55.74 -2.43 -5.83
C LEU A 349 -55.95 -1.99 -4.38
N THR A 350 -55.74 -2.86 -3.40
CA THR A 350 -55.80 -2.50 -1.98
C THR A 350 -54.74 -1.44 -1.63
N LEU A 351 -53.60 -1.45 -2.32
CA LEU A 351 -52.51 -0.49 -2.19
C LEU A 351 -52.88 0.87 -2.79
N ILE A 352 -53.45 0.87 -4.01
CA ILE A 352 -53.93 2.09 -4.69
C ILE A 352 -55.11 2.71 -3.92
N ILE A 353 -56.07 1.91 -3.46
CA ILE A 353 -57.26 2.37 -2.72
C ILE A 353 -56.89 2.93 -1.34
N ARG A 354 -55.76 2.53 -0.75
CA ARG A 354 -55.25 3.10 0.52
C ARG A 354 -54.38 4.35 0.31
N ALA A 355 -53.94 4.61 -0.92
CA ALA A 355 -53.10 5.74 -1.30
C ALA A 355 -53.87 6.92 -1.91
N CYS A 356 -55.12 6.70 -2.31
CA CYS A 356 -56.12 7.74 -2.54
C CYS A 356 -56.99 7.89 -1.28
#